data_AF-A0A965SEH2-F1
#
_entry.id   AF-A0A965SEH2-F1
#
_cell.length_a   1.000
_cell.length_b   1.000
_cell.length_c   1.000
_cell.angle_alpha   90.00
_cell.angle_beta   90.00
_cell.angle_gamma   90.00
#
_symmetry.space_group_name_H-M   'P 1'
#
loop_
_entity.id
_entity.type
_entity.pdbx_description
1 polymer ?
#
loop_
_entity_poly.entity_id
_entity_poly.type
_entity_poly.pdbx_seq_one_letter_code
_entity_poly.pdbx_strand_id
1 'polypeptide(L)'
;MGSVYARAMSDLVLDSLRRRMRAIFSLYEDATATMDLHHVNYQEREGVLPIAFSLFHIVNMIDASFMLLSGQAPLWNDEWAKRVAPAINDHGKHRTVEEMVHQQIGDYGAFKQYMAEVFAR
;
A
#
# COMPACT_ATOMS: atom_id res chain seq x y z
N MET A 1 -41.41 -6.50 -4.20
CA MET A 1 -40.50 -7.18 -5.17
C MET A 1 -39.26 -6.35 -5.51
N GLY A 2 -39.35 -5.04 -5.80
CA GLY A 2 -38.18 -4.21 -6.16
C GLY A 2 -37.06 -4.07 -5.11
N SER A 3 -37.38 -4.15 -3.81
CA SER A 3 -36.37 -4.05 -2.72
C SER A 3 -35.44 -5.27 -2.64
N VAL A 4 -35.94 -6.48 -2.97
CA VAL A 4 -35.13 -7.71 -2.96
C VAL A 4 -34.15 -7.73 -4.12
N TYR A 5 -34.57 -7.28 -5.31
CA TYR A 5 -33.70 -7.16 -6.48
C TYR A 5 -32.61 -6.10 -6.30
N ALA A 6 -32.95 -4.96 -5.70
CA ALA A 6 -31.96 -3.91 -5.40
C ALA A 6 -30.88 -4.40 -4.42
N ARG A 7 -31.29 -5.16 -3.39
CA ARG A 7 -30.36 -5.77 -2.44
C ARG A 7 -29.46 -6.82 -3.10
N ALA A 8 -30.04 -7.73 -3.89
CA ALA A 8 -29.28 -8.75 -4.62
C ALA A 8 -28.26 -8.12 -5.59
N MET A 9 -28.63 -7.02 -6.28
CA MET A 9 -27.70 -6.28 -7.13
C MET A 9 -26.57 -5.65 -6.32
N SER A 10 -26.88 -5.03 -5.17
CA SER A 10 -25.87 -4.47 -4.26
C SER A 10 -24.90 -5.55 -3.75
N ASP A 11 -25.41 -6.73 -3.41
CA ASP A 11 -24.60 -7.84 -2.91
C ASP A 11 -23.65 -8.38 -4.00
N LEU A 12 -24.11 -8.50 -5.24
CA LEU A 12 -23.29 -8.91 -6.38
C LEU A 12 -22.20 -7.88 -6.71
N VAL A 13 -22.53 -6.58 -6.66
CA VAL A 13 -21.56 -5.51 -6.90
C VAL A 13 -20.50 -5.49 -5.81
N LEU A 14 -20.91 -5.61 -4.55
CA LEU A 14 -20.00 -5.64 -3.41
C LEU A 14 -19.08 -6.87 -3.43
N ASP A 15 -19.63 -8.04 -3.76
CA ASP A 15 -18.84 -9.27 -3.93
C ASP A 15 -17.80 -9.14 -5.04
N SER A 16 -18.20 -8.61 -6.21
CA SER A 16 -17.30 -8.33 -7.33
C SER A 16 -16.17 -7.39 -6.93
N LEU A 17 -16.49 -6.30 -6.21
CA LEU A 17 -15.48 -5.34 -5.74
C LEU A 17 -14.49 -6.01 -4.78
N ARG A 18 -14.98 -6.76 -3.78
CA ARG A 18 -14.12 -7.48 -2.82
C ARG A 18 -13.18 -8.45 -3.50
N ARG A 19 -13.66 -9.24 -4.48
CA ARG A 19 -12.83 -10.17 -5.24
C ARG A 19 -11.74 -9.47 -6.05
N ARG A 20 -12.06 -8.33 -6.67
CA ARG A 20 -11.07 -7.53 -7.42
C ARG A 20 -10.03 -6.91 -6.50
N MET A 21 -10.43 -6.35 -5.36
CA MET A 21 -9.50 -5.82 -4.37
C MET A 21 -8.56 -6.92 -3.84
N ARG A 22 -9.10 -8.09 -3.49
CA ARG A 22 -8.31 -9.25 -3.06
C ARG A 22 -7.33 -9.71 -4.15
N ALA A 23 -7.73 -9.72 -5.41
CA ALA A 23 -6.85 -10.05 -6.53
C ALA A 23 -5.74 -9.02 -6.73
N ILE A 24 -6.00 -7.72 -6.53
CA ILE A 24 -4.95 -6.70 -6.56
C ILE A 24 -3.99 -6.89 -5.40
N PHE A 25 -4.50 -7.08 -4.18
CA PHE A 25 -3.68 -7.25 -2.98
C PHE A 25 -2.82 -8.52 -3.03
N SER A 26 -3.29 -9.60 -3.65
CA SER A 26 -2.48 -10.82 -3.80
C SER A 26 -1.24 -10.59 -4.66
N LEU A 27 -1.31 -9.71 -5.67
CA LEU A 27 -0.12 -9.37 -6.48
C LEU A 27 0.97 -8.70 -5.65
N TYR A 28 0.60 -7.84 -4.68
CA TYR A 28 1.56 -7.22 -3.76
C TYR A 28 2.10 -8.21 -2.74
N GLU A 29 1.26 -9.11 -2.23
CA GLU A 29 1.71 -10.21 -1.36
C GLU A 29 2.72 -11.10 -2.08
N ASP A 30 2.44 -11.54 -3.30
CA ASP A 30 3.35 -12.37 -4.11
C ASP A 30 4.66 -11.64 -4.43
N ALA A 31 4.57 -10.37 -4.83
CA ALA A 31 5.74 -9.53 -5.09
C ALA A 31 6.62 -9.41 -3.83
N THR A 32 6.03 -9.16 -2.68
CA THR A 32 6.79 -8.99 -1.42
C THR A 32 7.22 -10.30 -0.77
N ALA A 33 6.63 -11.42 -1.17
CA ALA A 33 7.06 -12.75 -0.76
C ALA A 33 8.29 -13.24 -1.53
N THR A 34 8.52 -12.74 -2.74
CA THR A 34 9.56 -13.21 -3.66
C THR A 34 10.77 -12.27 -3.79
N MET A 35 10.63 -11.01 -3.35
CA MET A 35 11.72 -10.04 -3.25
C MET A 35 12.28 -9.95 -1.82
N ASP A 36 13.50 -9.45 -1.70
CA ASP A 36 14.13 -9.09 -0.43
C ASP A 36 14.52 -7.60 -0.39
N LEU A 37 15.13 -7.16 0.71
CA LEU A 37 15.58 -5.77 0.91
C LEU A 37 16.52 -5.29 -0.21
N HIS A 38 17.42 -6.14 -0.69
CA HIS A 38 18.35 -5.78 -1.76
C HIS A 38 17.57 -5.49 -3.04
N HIS A 39 16.64 -6.36 -3.42
CA HIS A 39 15.82 -6.15 -4.62
C HIS A 39 14.97 -4.88 -4.54
N VAL A 40 14.29 -4.63 -3.42
CA VAL A 40 13.35 -3.49 -3.35
C VAL A 40 14.05 -2.14 -3.25
N ASN A 41 15.22 -2.08 -2.58
CA ASN A 41 15.98 -0.84 -2.41
C ASN A 41 17.01 -0.59 -3.51
N TYR A 42 17.15 -1.51 -4.46
CA TYR A 42 18.10 -1.38 -5.56
C TYR A 42 17.78 -0.17 -6.45
N GLN A 43 18.81 0.63 -6.74
CA GLN A 43 18.74 1.77 -7.66
C GLN A 43 19.35 1.34 -8.99
N GLU A 44 18.50 1.17 -9.99
CA GLU A 44 18.93 0.71 -11.32
C GLU A 44 19.73 1.77 -12.09
N ARG A 45 19.24 3.02 -12.10
CA ARG A 45 19.92 4.15 -12.76
C ARG A 45 19.39 5.48 -12.22
N GLU A 46 20.13 6.55 -12.51
CA GLU A 46 19.75 7.91 -12.15
C GLU A 46 18.35 8.28 -12.67
N GLY A 47 17.57 8.96 -11.83
CA GLY A 47 16.21 9.41 -12.15
C GLY A 47 15.13 8.32 -12.14
N VAL A 48 15.46 7.07 -11.79
CA VAL A 48 14.46 5.99 -11.67
C VAL A 48 14.18 5.71 -10.20
N LEU A 49 12.89 5.73 -9.84
CA LEU A 49 12.45 5.41 -8.49
C LEU A 49 12.69 3.91 -8.19
N PRO A 50 13.16 3.57 -6.98
CA PRO A 50 13.31 2.18 -6.57
C PRO A 50 11.94 1.52 -6.35
N ILE A 51 11.89 0.20 -6.39
CA ILE A 51 10.66 -0.57 -6.10
C ILE A 51 10.11 -0.22 -4.70
N ALA A 52 11.00 0.06 -3.74
CA ALA A 52 10.66 0.54 -2.41
C ALA A 52 9.75 1.77 -2.44
N PHE A 53 9.95 2.71 -3.37
CA PHE A 53 9.04 3.84 -3.56
C PHE A 53 7.65 3.36 -3.94
N SER A 54 7.52 2.54 -4.98
CA SER A 54 6.21 2.09 -5.46
C SER A 54 5.43 1.32 -4.38
N LEU A 55 6.11 0.44 -3.66
CA LEU A 55 5.51 -0.31 -2.55
C LEU A 55 5.08 0.62 -1.41
N PHE A 56 5.97 1.50 -0.95
CA PHE A 56 5.67 2.42 0.15
C PHE A 56 4.54 3.39 -0.21
N HIS A 57 4.59 3.97 -1.41
CA HIS A 57 3.61 4.90 -1.93
C HIS A 57 2.21 4.29 -1.97
N ILE A 58 2.03 3.13 -2.62
CA ILE A 58 0.69 2.59 -2.83
C ILE A 58 0.04 2.13 -1.52
N VAL A 59 0.81 1.51 -0.61
CA VAL A 59 0.28 1.03 0.68
C VAL A 59 -0.15 2.23 1.54
N ASN A 60 0.67 3.28 1.62
CA ASN A 60 0.30 4.51 2.33
C ASN A 60 -0.90 5.22 1.68
N MET A 61 -0.96 5.25 0.35
CA MET A 61 -2.09 5.86 -0.36
C MET A 61 -3.39 5.10 -0.07
N ILE A 62 -3.36 3.77 -0.01
CA ILE A 62 -4.53 2.96 0.36
C ILE A 62 -4.95 3.28 1.80
N ASP A 63 -4.02 3.32 2.76
CA ASP A 63 -4.30 3.63 4.16
C ASP A 63 -4.89 5.05 4.34
N ALA A 64 -4.29 6.05 3.68
CA ALA A 64 -4.80 7.42 3.68
C ALA A 64 -6.16 7.55 2.98
N SER A 65 -6.38 6.84 1.87
CA SER A 65 -7.68 6.80 1.20
C SER A 65 -8.74 6.11 2.05
N PHE A 66 -8.37 5.09 2.83
CA PHE A 66 -9.29 4.43 3.75
C PHE A 66 -9.82 5.41 4.81
N MET A 67 -8.96 6.31 5.32
CA MET A 67 -9.41 7.40 6.20
C MET A 67 -10.45 8.28 5.53
N LEU A 68 -10.24 8.68 4.27
CA LEU A 68 -11.20 9.53 3.55
C LEU A 68 -12.56 8.84 3.36
N LEU A 69 -12.58 7.51 3.21
CA LEU A 69 -13.80 6.74 3.00
C LEU A 69 -14.54 6.39 4.30
N SER A 70 -13.80 6.15 5.39
CA SER A 70 -14.34 5.58 6.63
C SER A 70 -14.34 6.54 7.82
N GLY A 71 -13.56 7.62 7.76
CA GLY A 71 -13.28 8.51 8.89
C GLY A 71 -12.33 7.93 9.95
N GLN A 72 -11.88 6.68 9.80
CA GLN A 72 -10.91 6.07 10.72
C GLN A 72 -9.51 6.60 10.42
N ALA A 73 -8.70 6.83 11.46
CA ALA A 73 -7.33 7.25 11.26
C ALA A 73 -6.52 6.23 10.41
N PRO A 74 -5.52 6.70 9.64
CA PRO A 74 -4.53 5.82 9.01
C PRO A 74 -3.80 5.00 10.08
N LEU A 75 -3.38 3.80 9.70
CA LEU A 75 -2.46 3.01 10.51
C LEU A 75 -1.08 3.67 10.55
N TRP A 76 -0.62 4.30 9.46
CA TRP A 76 0.68 4.96 9.41
C TRP A 76 0.79 6.06 10.48
N ASN A 77 1.76 5.90 11.38
CA ASN A 77 2.03 6.80 12.50
C ASN A 77 3.52 6.71 12.90
N ASP A 78 3.93 7.45 13.94
CA ASP A 78 5.32 7.48 14.42
C ASP A 78 5.86 6.10 14.85
N GLU A 79 5.01 5.20 15.35
CA GLU A 79 5.43 3.85 15.74
C GLU A 79 5.73 3.00 14.51
N TRP A 80 4.86 3.05 13.50
CA TRP A 80 5.10 2.37 12.22
C TRP A 80 6.29 2.96 11.48
N ALA A 81 6.45 4.28 11.47
CA ALA A 81 7.61 4.94 10.87
C ALA A 81 8.92 4.49 11.53
N LYS A 82 8.95 4.34 12.85
CA LYS A 82 10.12 3.80 13.57
C LYS A 82 10.39 2.33 13.25
N ARG A 83 9.34 1.51 13.14
CA ARG A 83 9.46 0.07 12.85
C ARG A 83 9.93 -0.17 11.42
N VAL A 84 9.28 0.44 10.44
CA VAL A 84 9.60 0.28 9.00
C VAL A 84 10.89 1.02 8.64
N ALA A 85 11.20 2.11 9.34
CA ALA A 85 12.38 2.93 9.15
C ALA A 85 12.62 3.32 7.66
N PRO A 86 11.66 3.96 6.99
CA PRO A 86 11.86 4.38 5.61
C PRO A 86 12.89 5.51 5.54
N ALA A 87 13.69 5.57 4.46
CA ALA A 87 14.66 6.66 4.28
C ALA A 87 13.98 8.03 4.14
N ILE A 88 12.80 8.06 3.52
CA ILE A 88 11.95 9.24 3.43
C ILE A 88 10.59 8.87 4.05
N ASN A 89 10.20 9.56 5.12
CA ASN A 89 8.94 9.34 5.82
C ASN A 89 7.80 10.18 5.21
N ASP A 90 7.58 10.03 3.91
CA ASP A 90 6.56 10.74 3.13
C ASP A 90 6.11 9.80 1.99
N HIS A 91 4.81 9.66 1.77
CA HIS A 91 4.30 8.77 0.73
C HIS A 91 4.48 9.33 -0.69
N GLY A 92 4.98 10.55 -0.87
CA GLY A 92 5.47 11.06 -2.15
C GLY A 92 4.39 11.60 -3.10
N LYS A 93 3.12 11.65 -2.71
CA LYS A 93 2.01 12.13 -3.58
C LYS A 93 2.23 13.55 -4.10
N HIS A 94 2.90 14.38 -3.31
CA HIS A 94 3.14 15.79 -3.59
C HIS A 94 4.63 16.10 -3.79
N ARG A 95 5.42 15.08 -4.13
CA ARG A 95 6.87 15.17 -4.27
C ARG A 95 7.28 14.90 -5.72
N THR A 96 8.42 15.45 -6.12
CA THR A 96 9.02 15.15 -7.43
C THR A 96 9.76 13.81 -7.40
N VAL A 97 10.17 13.34 -8.58
CA VAL A 97 10.98 12.13 -8.70
C VAL A 97 12.34 12.33 -8.06
N GLU A 98 12.95 13.51 -8.24
CA GLU A 98 14.26 13.85 -7.67
C GLU A 98 14.24 13.83 -6.13
N GLU A 99 13.13 14.25 -5.52
CA GLU A 99 12.95 14.19 -4.06
C GLU A 99 12.81 12.75 -3.55
N MET A 100 12.26 11.84 -4.36
CA MET A 100 11.87 10.49 -3.92
C MET A 100 12.79 9.37 -4.43
N VAL A 101 13.76 9.66 -5.29
CA VAL A 101 14.68 8.67 -5.89
C VAL A 101 15.51 7.91 -4.85
N HIS A 102 15.67 8.49 -3.66
CA HIS A 102 16.40 7.88 -2.54
C HIS A 102 15.49 7.15 -1.54
N GLN A 103 14.21 6.96 -1.86
CA GLN A 103 13.30 6.21 -0.99
C GLN A 103 13.81 4.78 -0.78
N GLN A 104 13.86 4.35 0.47
CA GLN A 104 14.18 2.98 0.84
C GLN A 104 13.25 2.52 1.96
N ILE A 105 13.13 1.20 2.12
CA ILE A 105 12.52 0.54 3.27
C ILE A 105 13.65 -0.01 4.13
N GLY A 106 13.68 0.34 5.42
CA GLY A 106 14.70 -0.13 6.36
C GLY A 106 14.43 -1.55 6.86
N ASP A 107 13.25 -1.77 7.44
CA ASP A 107 12.78 -3.10 7.87
C ASP A 107 11.65 -3.58 6.96
N TYR A 108 12.00 -4.50 6.06
CA TYR A 108 11.05 -5.08 5.12
C TYR A 108 10.05 -6.05 5.76
N GLY A 109 10.43 -6.68 6.88
CA GLY A 109 9.51 -7.51 7.65
C GLY A 109 8.40 -6.65 8.26
N ALA A 110 8.78 -5.53 8.89
CA ALA A 110 7.84 -4.56 9.42
C ALA A 110 6.97 -3.95 8.31
N PHE A 111 7.55 -3.63 7.14
CA PHE A 111 6.77 -3.12 6.01
C PHE A 111 5.70 -4.12 5.54
N LYS A 112 6.05 -5.40 5.42
CA LYS A 112 5.07 -6.44 5.04
C LYS A 112 3.96 -6.60 6.07
N GLN A 113 4.27 -6.47 7.36
CA GLN A 113 3.27 -6.46 8.42
C GLN A 113 2.33 -5.27 8.28
N TYR A 114 2.86 -4.06 8.11
CA TYR A 114 2.08 -2.86 7.86
C TYR A 114 1.16 -3.02 6.63
N MET A 115 1.71 -3.50 5.52
CA MET A 115 0.94 -3.77 4.30
C MET A 115 -0.21 -4.75 4.54
N ALA A 116 0.05 -5.85 5.24
CA ALA A 116 -0.96 -6.84 5.57
C ALA A 116 -2.08 -6.27 6.45
N GLU A 117 -1.73 -5.42 7.44
CA GLU A 117 -2.72 -4.76 8.29
C GLU A 117 -3.56 -3.74 7.51
N VAL A 118 -2.96 -2.96 6.60
CA VAL A 118 -3.70 -2.04 5.71
C VAL A 118 -4.67 -2.80 4.81
N PHE A 119 -4.24 -3.92 4.21
CA PHE A 119 -5.07 -4.70 3.29
C PHE A 119 -6.20 -5.49 3.97
N ALA A 120 -6.12 -5.67 5.29
CA ALA A 120 -7.16 -6.34 6.08
C ALA A 120 -8.31 -5.41 6.51
N ARG A 121 -8.22 -4.09 6.24
CA ARG A 121 -9.23 -3.09 6.62
C ARG A 121 -10.44 -3.05 5.68
#